data_AF-A0A0Q4FPP9-F1
#
_entry.id   AF-A0A0Q4FPP9-F1
#
_cell.length_a   1.000
_cell.length_b   1.000
_cell.length_c   1.000
_cell.angle_alpha   90.00
_cell.angle_beta   90.00
_cell.angle_gamma   90.00
#
_symmetry.space_group_name_H-M   'P 1'
#
loop_
_entity.id
_entity.type
_entity.pdbx_description
1 polymer ?
#
loop_
_entity_poly.entity_id
_entity_poly.type
_entity_poly.pdbx_seq_one_letter_code
_entity_poly.pdbx_strand_id
1 'polypeptide(L)'
;MTDERQHGMGGGSVAADELRLLIERAERLEEEKKGIADDIKDVMAEAKSRGYDTKAIRKIMSIRKKKKEEYQEEETILETYMTALGMI
;
A
#
# COMPACT_ATOMS: atom_id res chain seq x y z
N MET A 1 -1.23 10.11 60.94
CA MET A 1 -2.58 9.82 60.41
C MET A 1 -2.53 10.21 58.94
N THR A 2 -2.02 9.29 58.11
CA THR A 2 -2.77 8.62 57.02
C THR A 2 -3.09 9.62 55.91
N ASP A 3 -2.21 9.75 54.91
CA ASP A 3 -2.28 8.98 53.64
C ASP A 3 -3.72 8.53 53.32
N GLU A 4 -4.30 9.18 52.30
CA GLU A 4 -5.35 8.65 51.42
C GLU A 4 -5.78 9.76 50.43
N ARG A 5 -4.85 10.21 49.58
CA ARG A 5 -5.26 10.78 48.29
C ARG A 5 -5.42 9.62 47.32
N GLN A 6 -6.61 9.01 47.43
CA GLN A 6 -7.06 7.88 46.65
C GLN A 6 -6.82 8.15 45.16
N HIS A 7 -5.89 7.36 44.65
CA HIS A 7 -5.48 7.29 43.26
C HIS A 7 -6.70 6.89 42.43
N GLY A 8 -7.22 7.80 41.61
CA GLY A 8 -8.11 7.46 40.50
C GLY A 8 -7.33 6.74 39.40
N MET A 9 -6.80 5.56 39.69
CA MET A 9 -6.10 4.71 38.72
C MET A 9 -6.96 3.51 38.36
N GLY A 10 -7.28 3.42 37.07
CA GLY A 10 -7.90 2.23 36.49
C GLY A 10 -8.26 2.38 35.02
N GLY A 11 -8.77 3.55 34.61
CA GLY A 11 -9.25 3.75 33.23
C GLY A 11 -8.23 4.40 32.27
N GLY A 12 -7.56 5.48 32.70
CA GLY A 12 -6.68 6.27 31.84
C GLY A 12 -5.35 5.59 31.50
N SER A 13 -4.84 4.73 32.38
CA SER A 13 -3.60 3.97 32.12
C SER A 13 -3.84 2.89 31.06
N VAL A 14 -4.92 2.11 31.20
CA VAL A 14 -5.22 0.99 30.29
C VAL A 14 -5.48 1.48 28.87
N ALA A 15 -6.24 2.56 28.70
CA ALA A 15 -6.48 3.15 27.38
C ALA A 15 -5.19 3.76 26.76
N ALA A 16 -4.32 4.36 27.58
CA ALA A 16 -3.03 4.87 27.10
C ALA A 16 -2.08 3.74 26.70
N ASP A 17 -2.08 2.63 27.44
CA ASP A 17 -1.25 1.45 27.16
C ASP A 17 -1.71 0.73 25.89
N GLU A 18 -3.03 0.58 25.70
CA GLU A 18 -3.60 0.06 24.45
C GLU A 18 -3.23 0.93 23.24
N LEU A 19 -3.35 2.26 23.37
CA LEU A 19 -2.99 3.19 22.30
C LEU A 19 -1.49 3.09 21.95
N ARG A 20 -0.61 2.98 22.95
CA ARG A 20 0.84 2.79 22.72
C ARG A 20 1.12 1.53 21.92
N LEU A 21 0.53 0.39 22.30
CA LEU A 21 0.70 -0.87 21.58
C LEU A 21 0.21 -0.81 20.12
N LEU A 22 -0.90 -0.09 19.88
CA LEU A 22 -1.40 0.14 18.52
C LEU A 22 -0.43 0.99 17.68
N ILE A 23 0.13 2.06 18.27
CA ILE A 23 1.10 2.94 17.62
C ILE A 23 2.39 2.16 17.29
N GLU A 24 2.98 1.49 18.27
CA GLU A 24 4.22 0.71 18.08
C GLU A 24 4.04 -0.35 16.99
N ARG A 25 2.89 -1.02 16.94
CA ARG A 25 2.58 -1.98 15.88
C ARG A 25 2.48 -1.31 14.51
N ALA A 26 1.85 -0.13 14.43
CA ALA A 26 1.71 0.62 13.18
C ALA A 26 3.07 1.14 12.67
N GLU A 27 3.92 1.66 13.56
CA GLU A 27 5.26 2.15 13.22
C GLU A 27 6.14 1.03 12.66
N ARG A 28 6.15 -0.15 13.29
CA ARG A 28 6.85 -1.33 12.76
C ARG A 28 6.36 -1.71 11.36
N LEU A 29 5.04 -1.69 11.13
CA LEU A 29 4.48 -1.99 9.81
C LEU A 29 4.85 -0.93 8.75
N GLU A 30 4.96 0.34 9.13
CA GLU A 30 5.43 1.40 8.21
C GLU A 30 6.93 1.24 7.88
N GLU A 31 7.76 0.81 8.82
CA GLU A 31 9.16 0.45 8.55
C GLU A 31 9.28 -0.73 7.59
N GLU A 32 8.52 -1.81 7.82
CA GLU A 32 8.46 -2.97 6.92
C GLU A 32 8.00 -2.57 5.51
N LYS A 33 6.95 -1.76 5.43
CA LYS A 33 6.42 -1.23 4.17
C LYS A 33 7.45 -0.37 3.44
N LYS A 34 8.25 0.43 4.16
CA LYS A 34 9.35 1.21 3.57
C LYS A 34 10.42 0.30 2.98
N GLY A 35 10.83 -0.74 3.71
CA GLY A 35 11.79 -1.74 3.21
C GLY A 35 11.32 -2.39 1.91
N ILE A 36 10.07 -2.89 1.90
CA ILE A 36 9.45 -3.49 0.70
C ILE A 36 9.38 -2.48 -0.45
N ALA A 37 9.06 -1.22 -0.17
CA ALA A 37 8.99 -0.18 -1.19
C ALA A 37 10.36 0.11 -1.81
N ASP A 38 11.43 0.08 -1.01
CA ASP A 38 12.80 0.26 -1.48
C ASP A 38 13.26 -0.95 -2.31
N ASP A 39 12.97 -2.19 -1.89
CA ASP A 39 13.23 -3.40 -2.69
C ASP A 39 12.55 -3.34 -4.06
N ILE A 40 11.28 -2.87 -4.11
CA ILE A 40 10.55 -2.69 -5.37
C ILE A 40 11.22 -1.63 -6.25
N LYS A 41 11.78 -0.56 -5.67
CA LYS A 41 12.51 0.46 -6.45
C LYS A 41 13.78 -0.13 -7.06
N ASP A 42 14.50 -0.96 -6.32
CA ASP A 42 15.72 -1.61 -6.81
C ASP A 42 15.43 -2.56 -7.97
N VAL A 43 14.36 -3.37 -7.86
CA VAL A 43 13.88 -4.21 -8.98
C VAL A 43 13.53 -3.38 -10.22
N MET A 44 12.88 -2.23 -10.04
CA MET A 44 12.54 -1.34 -11.16
C MET A 44 13.79 -0.66 -11.75
N ALA A 45 14.77 -0.32 -10.92
CA ALA A 45 16.05 0.23 -11.37
C ALA A 45 16.84 -0.81 -12.18
N GLU A 46 16.86 -2.06 -11.72
CA GLU A 46 17.43 -3.19 -12.44
C GLU A 46 16.73 -3.38 -13.80
N ALA A 47 15.40 -3.42 -13.83
CA ALA A 47 14.64 -3.52 -15.08
C ALA A 47 14.98 -2.38 -16.06
N LYS A 48 15.11 -1.15 -15.55
CA LYS A 48 15.53 0.01 -16.36
C LYS A 48 16.95 -0.17 -16.91
N SER A 49 17.90 -0.64 -16.09
CA SER A 49 19.29 -0.89 -16.52
C SER A 49 19.39 -1.96 -17.61
N ARG A 50 18.46 -2.92 -17.62
CA ARG A 50 18.31 -3.96 -18.63
C ARG A 50 17.54 -3.50 -19.88
N GLY A 51 17.08 -2.25 -19.92
CA GLY A 51 16.41 -1.65 -21.07
C GLY A 51 14.88 -1.78 -21.09
N TYR A 52 14.25 -2.24 -20.00
CA TYR A 52 12.79 -2.33 -19.92
C TYR A 52 12.12 -1.00 -19.53
N ASP A 53 10.93 -0.75 -20.07
CA ASP A 53 10.09 0.38 -19.66
C ASP A 53 9.38 0.09 -18.32
N THR A 54 9.86 0.75 -17.26
CA THR A 54 9.29 0.59 -15.91
C THR A 54 7.86 1.12 -15.76
N LYS A 55 7.37 2.01 -16.63
CA LYS A 55 5.95 2.43 -16.64
C LYS A 55 5.08 1.30 -17.20
N ALA A 56 5.52 0.67 -18.28
CA ALA A 56 4.83 -0.50 -18.85
C ALA A 56 4.77 -1.64 -17.84
N ILE A 57 5.88 -1.94 -17.14
CA ILE A 57 5.89 -2.97 -16.08
C ILE A 57 4.89 -2.64 -14.96
N ARG A 58 4.85 -1.40 -14.48
CA ARG A 58 3.86 -0.99 -13.45
C ARG A 58 2.42 -1.14 -13.93
N LYS A 59 2.13 -0.80 -15.20
CA LYS A 59 0.81 -1.03 -15.79
C LYS A 59 0.47 -2.51 -15.83
N ILE A 60 1.40 -3.38 -16.25
CA ILE A 60 1.24 -4.84 -16.23
C ILE A 60 0.98 -5.34 -14.80
N MET A 61 1.72 -4.88 -13.79
CA MET A 61 1.46 -5.24 -12.39
C MET A 61 0.05 -4.85 -11.94
N SER A 62 -0.45 -3.68 -12.35
CA SER A 62 -1.83 -3.25 -12.06
C SER A 62 -2.87 -4.12 -12.77
N ILE A 63 -2.62 -4.52 -14.01
CA ILE A 63 -3.50 -5.41 -14.78
C ILE A 63 -3.57 -6.78 -14.09
N ARG A 64 -2.42 -7.32 -13.67
CA ARG A 64 -2.32 -8.63 -13.00
C ARG A 64 -3.03 -8.70 -11.63
N LYS A 65 -3.43 -7.55 -11.06
CA LYS A 65 -4.23 -7.51 -9.83
C LYS A 65 -5.74 -7.65 -10.09
N LYS A 66 -6.19 -7.47 -11.33
CA LYS A 66 -7.60 -7.61 -11.72
C LYS A 66 -7.91 -9.06 -12.08
N LYS A 67 -9.21 -9.43 -12.04
CA LYS A 67 -9.65 -10.67 -12.68
C LYS A 67 -9.51 -10.54 -14.19
N LYS A 68 -9.25 -11.67 -14.85
CA LYS A 68 -8.98 -11.69 -16.29
C LYS A 68 -10.18 -11.17 -17.08
N GLU A 69 -11.38 -11.57 -16.69
CA GLU A 69 -12.63 -11.22 -17.36
C GLU A 69 -12.94 -9.73 -17.23
N GLU A 70 -12.78 -9.18 -16.01
CA GLU A 70 -12.97 -7.74 -15.73
C GLU A 70 -12.00 -6.88 -16.58
N TYR A 71 -10.73 -7.28 -16.67
CA TYR A 71 -9.76 -6.56 -17.52
C TYR A 71 -10.08 -6.67 -19.01
N GLN A 72 -10.51 -7.84 -19.50
CA GLN A 72 -10.86 -8.02 -20.90
C GLN A 72 -12.05 -7.17 -21.33
N GLU A 73 -13.08 -7.07 -20.48
CA GLU A 73 -14.24 -6.21 -20.72
C GLU A 73 -13.82 -4.73 -20.80
N GLU A 74 -13.04 -4.25 -19.83
CA GLU A 74 -12.51 -2.88 -19.83
C GLU A 74 -11.69 -2.56 -21.09
N GLU A 75 -10.79 -3.45 -21.50
CA GLU A 75 -9.95 -3.23 -22.69
C GLU A 75 -10.78 -3.24 -23.98
N THR A 76 -11.79 -4.11 -24.08
CA THR A 76 -12.68 -4.15 -25.25
C THR A 76 -13.44 -2.83 -25.40
N ILE A 77 -13.94 -2.28 -24.29
CA ILE A 77 -14.62 -0.98 -24.28
C ILE A 77 -13.64 0.13 -24.66
N LEU A 78 -12.44 0.11 -24.09
CA LEU A 78 -11.41 1.12 -24.38
C LEU A 78 -10.99 1.09 -25.85
N GLU A 79 -10.74 -0.08 -26.42
CA GLU A 79 -10.39 -0.27 -27.82
C GLU A 79 -11.50 0.24 -28.75
N THR A 80 -12.76 -0.03 -28.42
CA THR A 80 -13.92 0.50 -29.15
C THR A 80 -13.90 2.02 -29.17
N TYR A 81 -13.64 2.67 -28.03
CA TYR A 81 -13.57 4.13 -27.94
C TYR A 81 -12.35 4.70 -28.67
N MET A 82 -11.18 4.08 -28.54
CA MET A 82 -9.97 4.53 -29.23
C MET A 82 -10.13 4.44 -30.76
N THR A 83 -10.75 3.37 -31.25
CA THR A 83 -11.09 3.21 -32.67
C THR A 83 -12.06 4.30 -33.13
N ALA A 84 -13.13 4.55 -32.38
CA ALA A 84 -14.11 5.59 -32.70
C ALA A 84 -13.49 7.01 -32.73
N LEU A 85 -12.42 7.23 -31.95
CA LEU A 85 -11.66 8.48 -31.91
C LEU A 85 -10.50 8.54 -32.93
N GLY A 86 -10.24 7.47 -33.70
CA GLY A 86 -9.13 7.41 -34.66
C GLY A 86 -7.75 7.44 -34.00
N MET A 87 -7.65 6.96 -32.76
CA MET A 87 -6.40 6.93 -31.99
C MET A 87 -5.57 5.67 -32.25
N ILE A 88 -6.16 4.66 -32.90
CA ILE A 88 -5.58 3.41 -33.38
C ILE A 88 -6.14 3.05 -34.74
#